data_AF-A0A1F6ZEK0-F1
#
_entry.id   AF-A0A1F6ZEK0-F1
#
_cell.length_a   1.000
_cell.length_b   1.000
_cell.length_c   1.000
_cell.angle_alpha   90.00
_cell.angle_beta   90.00
_cell.angle_gamma   90.00
#
_symmetry.space_group_name_H-M   'P 1'
#
loop_
_entity.id
_entity.type
_entity.pdbx_description
1 polymer ?
#
loop_
_entity_poly.entity_id
_entity_poly.type
_entity_poly.pdbx_seq_one_letter_code
_entity_poly.pdbx_strand_id
1 'polypeptide(L)'
;MEKRNSEEEMEKAEEARALIVKKTLESKLIQSSIGSNLVKSQPYEYAGRLGLQSAESVYEQTMLSDEAKKIRDGLYTDKLKEGKQIGVAGEPAYPSNYDVSLKLMKEANEVMAVAKLSELEKIAKETGAKLSFEVPAELKDFSQVELIKKAYNPKTGEVDIKKLDEKEKDALGFYQTLSEAYMRACALKASQANYFADLNAQGKQIADKYGKEDLDKAKY
;
A
#
# COMPACT_ATOMS: atom_id res chain seq x y z
N MET A 1 -34.86 -20.43 14.97
CA MET A 1 -34.09 -19.31 15.56
C MET A 1 -32.61 -19.33 15.19
N GLU A 2 -32.06 -20.40 14.60
CA GLU A 2 -30.62 -20.48 14.26
C GLU A 2 -30.18 -19.68 13.02
N LYS A 3 -31.07 -19.44 12.02
CA LYS A 3 -30.70 -18.71 10.79
C LYS A 3 -30.47 -17.20 10.96
N ARG A 4 -31.06 -16.55 11.97
CA ARG A 4 -30.88 -15.10 12.19
C ARG A 4 -29.51 -14.78 12.79
N ASN A 5 -29.02 -15.65 13.68
CA ASN A 5 -27.67 -15.49 14.23
C ASN A 5 -26.59 -15.60 13.13
N SER A 6 -26.80 -16.44 12.11
CA SER A 6 -25.84 -16.55 11.00
C SER A 6 -25.82 -15.35 10.06
N GLU A 7 -26.96 -14.68 9.82
CA GLU A 7 -27.01 -13.49 8.95
C GLU A 7 -26.32 -12.29 9.61
N GLU A 8 -26.60 -12.04 10.90
CA GLU A 8 -25.94 -10.98 11.66
C GLU A 8 -24.43 -11.23 11.85
N GLU A 9 -24.02 -12.49 11.98
CA GLU A 9 -22.59 -12.86 12.07
C GLU A 9 -21.86 -12.64 10.74
N MET A 10 -22.50 -12.96 9.61
CA MET A 10 -21.93 -12.69 8.28
C MET A 10 -21.82 -11.19 8.00
N GLU A 11 -22.82 -10.41 8.36
CA GLU A 11 -22.80 -8.95 8.21
C GLU A 11 -21.66 -8.33 9.02
N LYS A 12 -21.51 -8.72 10.30
CA LYS A 12 -20.39 -8.26 11.14
C LYS A 12 -19.03 -8.66 10.59
N ALA A 13 -18.91 -9.87 10.05
CA ALA A 13 -17.67 -10.32 9.43
C ALA A 13 -17.31 -9.50 8.18
N GLU A 14 -18.32 -9.17 7.37
CA GLU A 14 -18.14 -8.34 6.18
C GLU A 14 -17.79 -6.89 6.52
N GLU A 15 -18.43 -6.30 7.53
CA GLU A 15 -18.07 -4.98 8.04
C GLU A 15 -16.64 -4.93 8.58
N ALA A 16 -16.25 -5.95 9.36
CA ALA A 16 -14.90 -6.05 9.90
C ALA A 16 -13.87 -6.17 8.77
N ARG A 17 -14.15 -7.00 7.75
CA ARG A 17 -13.30 -7.13 6.56
C ARG A 17 -13.17 -5.80 5.82
N ALA A 18 -14.27 -5.13 5.52
CA ALA A 18 -14.27 -3.84 4.83
C ALA A 18 -13.45 -2.78 5.60
N LEU A 19 -13.58 -2.76 6.92
CA LEU A 19 -12.83 -1.86 7.78
C LEU A 19 -11.32 -2.15 7.74
N ILE A 20 -10.92 -3.43 7.80
CA ILE A 20 -9.51 -3.84 7.68
C ILE A 20 -8.96 -3.40 6.32
N VAL A 21 -9.70 -3.68 5.24
CA VAL A 21 -9.30 -3.30 3.87
C VAL A 21 -9.04 -1.82 3.76
N LYS A 22 -10.02 -1.02 4.19
CA LYS A 22 -9.91 0.43 4.16
C LYS A 22 -8.73 0.93 5.00
N LYS A 23 -8.67 0.53 6.27
CA LYS A 23 -7.66 1.03 7.22
C LYS A 23 -6.23 0.70 6.76
N THR A 24 -6.01 -0.51 6.24
CA THR A 24 -4.69 -0.94 5.78
C THR A 24 -4.30 -0.22 4.49
N LEU A 25 -5.16 -0.18 3.47
CA LEU A 25 -4.80 0.41 2.19
C LEU A 25 -4.80 1.96 2.20
N GLU A 26 -5.47 2.61 3.15
CA GLU A 26 -5.35 4.06 3.38
C GLU A 26 -4.17 4.45 4.28
N SER A 27 -3.45 3.47 4.85
CA SER A 27 -2.31 3.74 5.72
C SER A 27 -1.20 4.46 4.96
N LYS A 28 -0.81 5.66 5.45
CA LYS A 28 0.29 6.44 4.88
C LYS A 28 1.60 5.65 4.87
N LEU A 29 1.88 4.91 5.95
CA LEU A 29 3.08 4.06 6.06
C LEU A 29 3.12 3.02 4.93
N ILE A 30 1.99 2.36 4.65
CA ILE A 30 1.88 1.37 3.57
C ILE A 30 2.01 2.04 2.20
N GLN A 31 1.24 3.10 1.94
CA GLN A 31 1.28 3.80 0.64
C GLN A 31 2.67 4.35 0.32
N SER A 32 3.34 4.98 1.30
CA SER A 32 4.71 5.47 1.16
C SER A 32 5.70 4.33 0.94
N SER A 33 5.58 3.22 1.67
CA SER A 33 6.42 2.04 1.46
C SER A 33 6.24 1.46 0.06
N ILE A 34 5.01 1.21 -0.39
CA ILE A 34 4.70 0.71 -1.74
C ILE A 34 5.28 1.66 -2.80
N GLY A 35 4.91 2.94 -2.72
CA GLY A 35 5.27 3.91 -3.73
C GLY A 35 6.77 4.08 -3.87
N SER A 36 7.47 4.22 -2.76
CA SER A 36 8.92 4.36 -2.78
C SER A 36 9.64 3.12 -3.30
N ASN A 37 9.19 1.91 -2.92
CA ASN A 37 9.82 0.69 -3.42
C ASN A 37 9.65 0.53 -4.93
N LEU A 38 8.47 0.83 -5.46
CA LEU A 38 8.19 0.74 -6.90
C LEU A 38 9.06 1.72 -7.70
N VAL A 39 9.15 2.98 -7.25
CA VAL A 39 9.98 3.97 -7.94
C VAL A 39 11.47 3.58 -7.86
N LYS A 40 11.94 3.06 -6.72
CA LYS A 40 13.34 2.63 -6.56
C LYS A 40 13.69 1.41 -7.41
N SER A 41 12.76 0.47 -7.58
CA SER A 41 12.98 -0.74 -8.38
C SER A 41 12.85 -0.47 -9.89
N GLN A 42 12.00 0.48 -10.29
CA GLN A 42 11.70 0.78 -11.69
C GLN A 42 11.67 2.31 -11.93
N PRO A 43 12.81 3.02 -11.74
CA PRO A 43 12.84 4.48 -11.76
C PRO A 43 12.41 5.07 -13.11
N TYR A 44 12.75 4.41 -14.22
CA TYR A 44 12.38 4.87 -15.55
C TYR A 44 10.89 4.74 -15.86
N GLU A 45 10.21 3.75 -15.27
CA GLU A 45 8.77 3.57 -15.47
C GLU A 45 7.98 4.63 -14.69
N TYR A 46 8.40 4.94 -13.46
CA TYR A 46 7.57 5.74 -12.56
C TYR A 46 7.91 7.22 -12.49
N ALA A 47 9.17 7.63 -12.62
CA ALA A 47 9.48 9.03 -12.28
C ALA A 47 10.80 9.67 -12.76
N GLY A 48 11.69 8.89 -13.38
CA GLY A 48 13.04 9.35 -13.73
C GLY A 48 13.86 9.77 -12.50
N ARG A 49 14.93 10.53 -12.71
CA ARG A 49 15.93 10.84 -11.67
C ARG A 49 15.36 11.67 -10.49
N LEU A 50 14.61 12.72 -10.78
CA LEU A 50 14.09 13.63 -9.74
C LEU A 50 13.05 12.93 -8.85
N GLY A 51 12.18 12.13 -9.46
CA GLY A 51 11.20 11.38 -8.70
C GLY A 51 11.80 10.19 -7.95
N LEU A 52 12.91 9.62 -8.43
CA LEU A 52 13.70 8.65 -7.65
C LEU A 52 14.22 9.27 -6.35
N GLN A 53 14.86 10.44 -6.42
CA GLN A 53 15.37 11.14 -5.23
C GLN A 53 14.24 11.47 -4.23
N SER A 54 13.10 11.91 -4.76
CA SER A 54 11.88 12.17 -4.00
C SER A 54 11.40 10.90 -3.27
N ALA A 55 11.28 9.79 -3.99
CA ALA A 55 10.87 8.51 -3.44
C ALA A 55 11.85 7.93 -2.41
N GLU A 56 13.16 8.12 -2.60
CA GLU A 56 14.19 7.74 -1.63
C GLU A 56 14.03 8.51 -0.33
N SER A 57 13.84 9.83 -0.41
CA SER A 57 13.59 10.67 0.77
C SER A 57 12.33 10.25 1.51
N VAL A 58 11.23 9.97 0.80
CA VAL A 58 9.99 9.45 1.39
C VAL A 58 10.24 8.13 2.10
N TYR A 59 10.99 7.21 1.48
CA TYR A 59 11.29 5.90 2.08
C TYR A 59 12.04 6.05 3.40
N GLU A 60 13.09 6.87 3.41
CA GLU A 60 13.92 7.09 4.59
C GLU A 60 13.11 7.69 5.74
N GLN A 61 12.35 8.77 5.47
CA GLN A 61 11.48 9.40 6.46
C GLN A 61 10.44 8.42 7.00
N THR A 62 9.83 7.63 6.11
CA THR A 62 8.83 6.63 6.47
C THR A 62 9.42 5.55 7.39
N MET A 63 10.61 5.05 7.09
CA MET A 63 11.27 3.99 7.87
C MET A 63 11.82 4.47 9.22
N LEU A 64 12.02 5.78 9.38
CA LEU A 64 12.38 6.42 10.65
C LEU A 64 11.17 6.69 11.56
N SER A 65 9.94 6.50 11.08
CA SER A 65 8.73 6.75 11.87
C SER A 65 8.59 5.80 13.07
N ASP A 66 7.89 6.27 14.11
CA ASP A 66 7.53 5.43 15.27
C ASP A 66 6.67 4.23 14.88
N GLU A 67 5.85 4.37 13.85
CA GLU A 67 5.00 3.29 13.33
C GLU A 67 5.85 2.20 12.69
N ALA A 68 6.83 2.56 11.85
CA ALA A 68 7.79 1.61 11.31
C ALA A 68 8.64 0.95 12.41
N LYS A 69 9.00 1.71 13.45
CA LYS A 69 9.70 1.17 14.63
C LYS A 69 8.87 0.14 15.38
N LYS A 70 7.59 0.40 15.65
CA LYS A 70 6.68 -0.57 16.29
C LYS A 70 6.60 -1.88 15.51
N ILE A 71 6.54 -1.81 14.18
CA ILE A 71 6.54 -3.00 13.33
C ILE A 71 7.86 -3.76 13.45
N ARG A 72 8.99 -3.04 13.42
CA ARG A 72 10.33 -3.62 13.57
C ARG A 72 10.51 -4.33 14.90
N ASP A 73 10.07 -3.70 16.00
CA ASP A 73 10.12 -4.27 17.34
C ASP A 73 9.22 -5.50 17.48
N GLY A 74 8.05 -5.48 16.84
CA GLY A 74 7.15 -6.64 16.74
C GLY A 74 7.81 -7.81 16.01
N LEU A 75 8.41 -7.56 14.85
CA LEU A 75 9.14 -8.58 14.08
C LEU A 75 10.31 -9.19 14.85
N TYR A 76 11.05 -8.38 15.62
CA TYR A 76 12.11 -8.87 16.48
C TYR A 76 11.56 -9.79 17.57
N THR A 77 10.47 -9.36 18.22
CA THR A 77 9.81 -10.12 19.29
C THR A 77 9.29 -11.46 18.78
N ASP A 78 8.68 -11.48 17.59
CA ASP A 78 8.19 -12.71 16.96
C ASP A 78 9.33 -13.69 16.67
N LYS A 79 10.43 -13.22 16.07
CA LYS A 79 11.63 -14.06 15.81
C LYS A 79 12.24 -14.59 17.09
N LEU A 80 12.30 -13.77 18.15
CA LEU A 80 12.81 -14.19 19.46
C LEU A 80 11.92 -15.28 20.09
N LYS A 81 10.61 -15.13 19.97
CA LYS A 81 9.64 -16.11 20.47
C LYS A 81 9.74 -17.43 19.70
N GLU A 82 9.82 -17.37 18.38
CA GLU A 82 10.00 -18.54 17.53
C GLU A 82 11.29 -19.30 17.90
N GLY A 83 12.43 -18.62 18.00
CA GLY A 83 13.71 -19.22 18.39
C GLY A 83 13.64 -19.92 19.74
N LYS A 84 13.01 -19.28 20.75
CA LYS A 84 12.79 -19.88 22.07
C LYS A 84 11.93 -21.14 22.01
N GLN A 85 10.88 -21.16 21.18
CA GLN A 85 9.98 -22.30 21.05
C GLN A 85 10.67 -23.53 20.46
N ILE A 86 11.66 -23.33 19.58
CA ILE A 86 12.42 -24.44 18.96
C ILE A 86 13.77 -24.71 19.65
N GLY A 87 14.03 -24.09 20.81
CA GLY A 87 15.24 -24.32 21.60
C GLY A 87 16.51 -23.69 21.03
N VAL A 88 16.40 -22.71 20.13
CA VAL A 88 17.55 -21.95 19.62
C VAL A 88 18.04 -20.97 20.69
N ALA A 89 19.31 -21.08 21.06
CA ALA A 89 19.97 -20.18 21.99
C ALA A 89 20.47 -18.91 21.28
N GLY A 90 20.34 -17.76 21.94
CA GLY A 90 20.82 -16.46 21.46
C GLY A 90 19.70 -15.50 21.06
N GLU A 91 20.10 -14.30 20.65
CA GLU A 91 19.19 -13.26 20.17
C GLU A 91 19.20 -13.22 18.63
N PRO A 92 18.05 -13.03 17.97
CA PRO A 92 18.00 -12.88 16.53
C PRO A 92 18.61 -11.52 16.13
N ALA A 93 19.03 -11.40 14.86
CA ALA A 93 19.39 -10.09 14.32
C ALA A 93 18.18 -9.13 14.36
N TYR A 94 18.43 -7.88 14.76
CA TYR A 94 17.39 -6.87 14.77
C TYR A 94 16.90 -6.58 13.33
N PRO A 95 15.59 -6.59 13.05
CA PRO A 95 15.07 -6.46 11.69
C PRO A 95 15.47 -5.12 11.04
N SER A 96 15.77 -5.19 9.75
CA SER A 96 16.16 -4.04 8.93
C SER A 96 14.94 -3.28 8.38
N ASN A 97 15.18 -2.15 7.71
CA ASN A 97 14.13 -1.47 6.94
C ASN A 97 13.58 -2.36 5.81
N TYR A 98 14.39 -3.24 5.25
CA TYR A 98 13.94 -4.22 4.27
C TYR A 98 12.90 -5.16 4.87
N ASP A 99 13.12 -5.67 6.09
CA ASP A 99 12.16 -6.58 6.75
C ASP A 99 10.81 -5.89 7.00
N VAL A 100 10.83 -4.63 7.47
CA VAL A 100 9.61 -3.83 7.70
C VAL A 100 8.88 -3.59 6.38
N SER A 101 9.61 -3.12 5.37
CA SER A 101 9.08 -2.86 4.04
C SER A 101 8.46 -4.12 3.41
N LEU A 102 9.14 -5.26 3.51
CA LEU A 102 8.64 -6.54 3.03
C LEU A 102 7.33 -6.95 3.73
N LYS A 103 7.24 -6.77 5.04
CA LYS A 103 6.00 -7.04 5.79
C LYS A 103 4.85 -6.14 5.31
N LEU A 104 5.09 -4.84 5.15
CA LEU A 104 4.08 -3.89 4.66
C LEU A 104 3.60 -4.25 3.24
N MET A 105 4.50 -4.64 2.35
CA MET A 105 4.16 -5.08 0.99
C MET A 105 3.31 -6.36 1.00
N LYS A 106 3.65 -7.33 1.84
CA LYS A 106 2.86 -8.56 2.00
C LYS A 106 1.47 -8.27 2.54
N GLU A 107 1.38 -7.46 3.60
CA GLU A 107 0.11 -7.07 4.21
C GLU A 107 -0.78 -6.34 3.19
N ALA A 108 -0.22 -5.43 2.40
CA ALA A 108 -0.97 -4.75 1.34
C ALA A 108 -1.50 -5.73 0.28
N ASN A 109 -0.67 -6.68 -0.17
CA ASN A 109 -1.07 -7.68 -1.17
C ASN A 109 -2.16 -8.62 -0.64
N GLU A 110 -2.02 -9.09 0.60
CA GLU A 110 -3.03 -9.92 1.27
C GLU A 110 -4.36 -9.16 1.39
N VAL A 111 -4.29 -7.89 1.81
CA VAL A 111 -5.48 -7.08 1.97
C VAL A 111 -6.13 -6.71 0.63
N MET A 112 -5.35 -6.43 -0.41
CA MET A 112 -5.90 -6.25 -1.76
C MET A 112 -6.62 -7.51 -2.24
N ALA A 113 -6.05 -8.70 -2.01
CA ALA A 113 -6.63 -9.95 -2.47
C ALA A 113 -8.00 -10.26 -1.84
N VAL A 114 -8.25 -9.81 -0.60
CA VAL A 114 -9.55 -9.97 0.10
C VAL A 114 -10.51 -8.80 -0.13
N ALA A 115 -10.04 -7.70 -0.70
CA ALA A 115 -10.88 -6.56 -1.00
C ALA A 115 -11.82 -6.88 -2.16
N LYS A 116 -13.07 -6.40 -2.05
CA LYS A 116 -14.01 -6.45 -3.15
C LYS A 116 -13.58 -5.47 -4.24
N LEU A 117 -13.91 -5.77 -5.50
CA LEU A 117 -13.53 -4.91 -6.63
C LEU A 117 -14.05 -3.46 -6.46
N SER A 118 -15.27 -3.29 -5.93
CA SER A 118 -15.83 -1.96 -5.65
C SER A 118 -15.01 -1.16 -4.63
N GLU A 119 -14.43 -1.82 -3.64
CA GLU A 119 -13.61 -1.18 -2.62
C GLU A 119 -12.23 -0.83 -3.16
N LEU A 120 -11.61 -1.75 -3.92
CA LEU A 120 -10.34 -1.49 -4.59
C LEU A 120 -10.45 -0.32 -5.57
N GLU A 121 -11.54 -0.26 -6.34
CA GLU A 121 -11.81 0.86 -7.24
C GLU A 121 -11.86 2.19 -6.47
N LYS A 122 -12.63 2.22 -5.38
CA LYS A 122 -12.76 3.41 -4.54
C LYS A 122 -11.42 3.82 -3.93
N ILE A 123 -10.70 2.88 -3.33
CA ILE A 123 -9.42 3.12 -2.66
C ILE A 123 -8.35 3.56 -3.67
N ALA A 124 -8.30 2.96 -4.86
CA ALA A 124 -7.38 3.38 -5.91
C ALA A 124 -7.66 4.84 -6.33
N LYS A 125 -8.93 5.20 -6.55
CA LYS A 125 -9.35 6.57 -6.88
C LYS A 125 -9.01 7.57 -5.78
N GLU A 126 -9.34 7.24 -4.52
CA GLU A 126 -9.01 8.08 -3.34
C GLU A 126 -7.50 8.20 -3.14
N THR A 127 -6.74 7.18 -3.52
CA THR A 127 -5.28 7.22 -3.52
C THR A 127 -4.71 8.10 -4.64
N GLY A 128 -5.49 8.41 -5.68
CA GLY A 128 -5.12 9.33 -6.76
C GLY A 128 -5.10 8.72 -8.15
N ALA A 129 -5.56 7.47 -8.32
CA ALA A 129 -5.70 6.86 -9.63
C ALA A 129 -6.80 7.57 -10.44
N LYS A 130 -6.46 8.04 -11.65
CA LYS A 130 -7.40 8.70 -12.57
C LYS A 130 -8.02 7.69 -13.54
N LEU A 131 -8.84 6.79 -13.00
CA LEU A 131 -9.53 5.76 -13.80
C LEU A 131 -10.69 6.39 -14.59
N SER A 132 -10.77 6.09 -15.89
CA SER A 132 -11.83 6.55 -16.79
C SER A 132 -13.04 5.60 -16.87
N PHE A 133 -13.04 4.55 -16.07
CA PHE A 133 -14.08 3.51 -16.03
C PHE A 133 -14.60 3.32 -14.61
N GLU A 134 -15.67 2.54 -14.51
CA GLU A 134 -16.20 2.02 -13.25
C GLU A 134 -16.29 0.50 -13.30
N VAL A 135 -16.18 -0.16 -12.14
CA VAL A 135 -16.42 -1.60 -12.06
C VAL A 135 -17.91 -1.86 -12.34
N PRO A 136 -18.26 -2.71 -13.32
CA PRO A 136 -19.65 -3.08 -13.57
C PRO A 136 -20.33 -3.61 -12.32
N ALA A 137 -21.61 -3.25 -12.10
CA ALA A 137 -22.35 -3.61 -10.89
C ALA A 137 -22.30 -5.11 -10.57
N GLU A 138 -22.36 -5.92 -11.62
CA GLU A 138 -22.30 -7.38 -11.57
C GLU A 138 -20.97 -7.96 -11.07
N LEU A 139 -19.89 -7.18 -11.12
CA LEU A 139 -18.55 -7.60 -10.71
C LEU A 139 -18.13 -7.06 -9.34
N LYS A 140 -18.88 -6.09 -8.79
CA LYS A 140 -18.46 -5.29 -7.62
C LYS A 140 -18.14 -6.08 -6.36
N ASP A 141 -18.80 -7.23 -6.17
CA ASP A 141 -18.68 -8.06 -4.98
C ASP A 141 -17.64 -9.17 -5.07
N PHE A 142 -16.98 -9.36 -6.23
CA PHE A 142 -15.91 -10.35 -6.32
C PHE A 142 -14.65 -9.88 -5.59
N SER A 143 -13.92 -10.84 -5.02
CA SER A 143 -12.58 -10.67 -4.50
C SER A 143 -11.60 -11.66 -5.15
N GLN A 144 -10.31 -11.32 -5.21
CA GLN A 144 -9.31 -12.24 -5.79
C GLN A 144 -9.25 -13.55 -5.01
N VAL A 145 -9.28 -13.49 -3.69
CA VAL A 145 -9.11 -14.68 -2.83
C VAL A 145 -10.21 -15.72 -3.08
N GLU A 146 -11.45 -15.29 -3.29
CA GLU A 146 -12.58 -16.17 -3.58
C GLU A 146 -12.44 -16.83 -4.96
N LEU A 147 -12.07 -16.04 -5.97
CA LEU A 147 -11.81 -16.51 -7.32
C LEU A 147 -10.67 -17.55 -7.35
N ILE A 148 -9.56 -17.24 -6.69
CA ILE A 148 -8.41 -18.16 -6.61
C ILE A 148 -8.78 -19.42 -5.83
N LYS A 149 -9.55 -19.31 -4.73
CA LYS A 149 -10.03 -20.47 -3.97
C LYS A 149 -10.92 -21.39 -4.82
N LYS A 150 -11.76 -20.84 -5.69
CA LYS A 150 -12.57 -21.61 -6.64
C LYS A 150 -11.71 -22.30 -7.70
N ALA A 151 -10.71 -21.59 -8.22
CA ALA A 151 -9.79 -22.11 -9.25
C ALA A 151 -8.74 -23.10 -8.69
N TYR A 152 -8.49 -23.11 -7.39
CA TYR A 152 -7.46 -23.93 -6.75
C TYR A 152 -7.73 -25.43 -6.88
N ASN A 153 -6.69 -26.19 -7.21
CA ASN A 153 -6.71 -27.64 -7.20
C ASN A 153 -5.92 -28.17 -5.99
N PRO A 154 -6.58 -28.70 -4.96
CA PRO A 154 -5.89 -29.17 -3.75
C PRO A 154 -5.00 -30.41 -4.00
N LYS A 155 -5.19 -31.13 -5.11
CA LYS A 155 -4.37 -32.29 -5.44
C LYS A 155 -3.03 -31.92 -6.07
N THR A 156 -2.98 -30.84 -6.85
CA THR A 156 -1.76 -30.40 -7.54
C THR A 156 -1.12 -29.18 -6.89
N GLY A 157 -1.86 -28.44 -6.06
CA GLY A 157 -1.42 -27.16 -5.50
C GLY A 157 -1.47 -26.01 -6.50
N GLU A 158 -2.06 -26.22 -7.68
CA GLU A 158 -2.07 -25.25 -8.77
C GLU A 158 -3.42 -24.54 -8.92
N VAL A 159 -3.38 -23.33 -9.49
CA VAL A 159 -4.57 -22.55 -9.83
C VAL A 159 -4.96 -22.84 -11.27
N ASP A 160 -6.15 -23.39 -11.48
CA ASP A 160 -6.71 -23.65 -12.81
C ASP A 160 -7.80 -22.62 -13.16
N ILE A 161 -7.39 -21.56 -13.87
CA ILE A 161 -8.26 -20.46 -14.29
C ILE A 161 -9.39 -20.95 -15.22
N LYS A 162 -9.27 -22.13 -15.85
CA LYS A 162 -10.33 -22.69 -16.71
C LYS A 162 -11.58 -23.07 -15.92
N LYS A 163 -11.48 -23.24 -14.59
CA LYS A 163 -12.63 -23.47 -13.71
C LYS A 163 -13.49 -22.24 -13.46
N LEU A 164 -12.98 -21.06 -13.79
CA LEU A 164 -13.73 -19.81 -13.70
C LEU A 164 -14.60 -19.65 -14.95
N ASP A 165 -15.82 -19.16 -14.75
CA ASP A 165 -16.65 -18.71 -15.88
C ASP A 165 -16.11 -17.40 -16.47
N GLU A 166 -16.74 -16.91 -17.54
CA GLU A 166 -16.29 -15.69 -18.24
C GLU A 166 -16.35 -14.46 -17.32
N LYS A 167 -17.42 -14.31 -16.55
CA LYS A 167 -17.63 -13.21 -15.60
C LYS A 167 -16.58 -13.20 -14.50
N GLU A 168 -16.23 -14.37 -13.98
CA GLU A 168 -15.20 -14.56 -12.97
C GLU A 168 -13.78 -14.29 -13.50
N LYS A 169 -13.52 -14.61 -14.77
CA LYS A 169 -12.26 -14.25 -15.44
C LYS A 169 -12.15 -12.74 -15.62
N ASP A 170 -13.23 -12.09 -16.03
CA ASP A 170 -13.29 -10.63 -16.15
C ASP A 170 -13.08 -9.97 -14.77
N ALA A 171 -13.70 -10.50 -13.71
CA ALA A 171 -13.47 -10.02 -12.35
C ALA A 171 -11.99 -10.13 -11.93
N LEU A 172 -11.31 -11.23 -12.29
CA LEU A 172 -9.88 -11.39 -12.03
C LEU A 172 -9.03 -10.38 -12.82
N GLY A 173 -9.42 -10.07 -14.06
CA GLY A 173 -8.78 -9.02 -14.87
C GLY A 173 -8.98 -7.62 -14.29
N PHE A 174 -10.18 -7.32 -13.78
CA PHE A 174 -10.44 -6.08 -13.04
C PHE A 174 -9.59 -5.99 -11.77
N TYR A 175 -9.46 -7.09 -11.01
CA TYR A 175 -8.57 -7.11 -9.84
C TYR A 175 -7.13 -6.72 -10.19
N GLN A 176 -6.56 -7.32 -11.24
CA GLN A 176 -5.20 -7.00 -11.69
C GLN A 176 -5.09 -5.51 -12.05
N THR A 177 -6.06 -4.99 -12.80
CA THR A 177 -6.08 -3.58 -13.21
C THR A 177 -6.18 -2.63 -12.01
N LEU A 178 -7.06 -2.92 -11.05
CA LEU A 178 -7.28 -2.06 -9.88
C LEU A 178 -6.13 -2.11 -8.88
N SER A 179 -5.56 -3.29 -8.63
CA SER A 179 -4.37 -3.44 -7.77
C SER A 179 -3.17 -2.70 -8.37
N GLU A 180 -2.95 -2.82 -9.68
CA GLU A 180 -1.91 -2.06 -10.38
C GLU A 180 -2.19 -0.55 -10.34
N ALA A 181 -3.44 -0.12 -10.56
CA ALA A 181 -3.80 1.29 -10.46
C ALA A 181 -3.52 1.88 -9.06
N TYR A 182 -3.85 1.14 -8.00
CA TYR A 182 -3.54 1.52 -6.63
C TYR A 182 -2.03 1.63 -6.38
N MET A 183 -1.26 0.63 -6.81
CA MET A 183 0.21 0.62 -6.71
C MET A 183 0.84 1.80 -7.47
N ARG A 184 0.39 2.06 -8.70
CA ARG A 184 0.85 3.18 -9.53
C ARG A 184 0.51 4.53 -8.91
N ALA A 185 -0.67 4.67 -8.30
CA ALA A 185 -1.05 5.89 -7.58
C ALA A 185 -0.15 6.14 -6.36
N CYS A 186 0.22 5.08 -5.62
CA CYS A 186 1.20 5.17 -4.53
C CYS A 186 2.58 5.60 -5.04
N ALA A 187 3.05 5.00 -6.14
CA ALA A 187 4.33 5.35 -6.77
C ALA A 187 4.37 6.82 -7.21
N LEU A 188 3.29 7.30 -7.84
CA LEU A 188 3.17 8.70 -8.26
C LEU A 188 3.19 9.67 -7.07
N LYS A 189 2.47 9.35 -5.99
CA LYS A 189 2.50 10.15 -4.75
C LYS A 189 3.91 10.23 -4.17
N ALA A 190 4.61 9.09 -4.06
CA ALA A 190 5.96 9.04 -3.51
C ALA A 190 6.96 9.79 -4.39
N SER A 191 6.84 9.67 -5.72
CA SER A 191 7.76 10.32 -6.64
C SER A 191 7.55 11.82 -6.76
N GLN A 192 6.32 12.32 -6.55
CA GLN A 192 6.02 13.74 -6.57
C GLN A 192 6.24 14.43 -5.21
N ALA A 193 6.41 13.65 -4.14
CA ALA A 193 6.67 14.18 -2.81
C ALA A 193 8.04 14.87 -2.78
N ASN A 194 8.08 16.16 -2.47
CA ASN A 194 9.30 16.98 -2.47
C ASN A 194 9.94 17.18 -3.86
N TYR A 195 9.22 16.92 -4.96
CA TYR A 195 9.74 17.04 -6.33
C TYR A 195 10.29 18.44 -6.68
N PHE A 196 9.76 19.48 -6.04
CA PHE A 196 10.18 20.88 -6.21
C PHE A 196 10.85 21.48 -4.97
N ALA A 197 11.26 20.64 -4.00
CA ALA A 197 11.75 21.14 -2.71
C ALA A 197 13.00 22.01 -2.85
N ASP A 198 13.90 21.68 -3.77
CA ASP A 198 15.10 22.45 -4.10
C ASP A 198 14.77 23.83 -4.69
N LEU A 199 13.89 23.88 -5.68
CA LEU A 199 13.44 25.14 -6.30
C LEU A 199 12.73 26.03 -5.29
N ASN A 200 11.88 25.44 -4.43
CA ASN A 200 11.19 26.17 -3.37
C ASN A 200 12.17 26.73 -2.33
N ALA A 201 13.20 25.96 -1.96
CA ALA A 201 14.23 26.41 -1.02
C ALA A 201 15.03 27.59 -1.61
N GLN A 202 15.43 27.50 -2.88
CA GLN A 202 16.13 28.59 -3.57
C GLN A 202 15.25 29.84 -3.69
N GLY A 203 13.99 29.68 -4.14
CA GLY A 203 13.03 30.77 -4.26
C GLY A 203 12.79 31.48 -2.92
N LYS A 204 12.67 30.72 -1.83
CA LYS A 204 12.53 31.27 -0.47
C LYS A 204 13.76 32.08 -0.05
N GLN A 205 14.97 31.56 -0.29
CA GLN A 205 16.21 32.30 0.03
C GLN A 205 16.29 33.65 -0.71
N ILE A 206 15.89 33.66 -1.98
CA ILE A 206 15.85 34.90 -2.78
C ILE A 206 14.78 35.85 -2.23
N ALA A 207 13.57 35.36 -1.97
CA ALA A 207 12.48 36.16 -1.42
C ALA A 207 12.83 36.77 -0.06
N ASP A 208 13.46 36.00 0.83
CA ASP A 208 13.89 36.47 2.16
C ASP A 208 14.96 37.56 2.07
N LYS A 209 15.84 37.51 1.05
CA LYS A 209 16.86 38.55 0.82
C LYS A 209 16.23 39.90 0.49
N TYR A 210 15.28 39.93 -0.44
CA TYR A 210 14.64 41.18 -0.88
C TYR A 210 13.51 41.65 0.05
N GLY A 211 12.79 40.73 0.71
CA GLY A 211 11.79 41.08 1.72
C GLY A 211 12.38 41.72 2.99
N LYS A 212 13.66 41.44 3.31
CA LYS A 212 14.40 42.15 4.36
C LYS A 212 14.83 43.55 3.95
N GLU A 213 15.18 43.77 2.68
CA GLU A 213 15.55 45.10 2.18
C GLU A 213 14.38 46.11 2.25
N ASP A 214 13.14 45.65 2.07
CA ASP A 214 11.96 46.53 2.21
C ASP A 214 11.65 46.89 3.67
N LEU A 215 11.92 46.01 4.64
CA LEU A 215 11.75 46.29 6.07
C LEU A 215 12.81 47.25 6.62
N ASP A 216 14.04 47.20 6.10
CA ASP A 216 15.11 48.12 6.49
C ASP A 216 14.95 49.52 5.85
N LYS A 217 14.31 49.62 4.69
CA LYS A 217 13.94 50.90 4.07
C LYS A 217 12.71 51.56 4.71
N ALA A 218 11.82 50.81 5.33
CA ALA A 218 10.65 51.34 6.04
C ALA A 218 10.96 51.91 7.44
N LYS A 219 12.21 51.78 7.92
CA LYS A 219 12.66 52.28 9.23
C LYS A 219 13.40 53.62 9.21
N TYR A 220 13.41 54.31 8.07
CA TYR A 220 14.00 55.65 7.92
C TYR A 220 13.00 56.65 7.36
#